data_AF-A0A7C5KB37-F1
#
_entry.id   AF-A0A7C5KB37-F1
#
_cell.length_a   1.000
_cell.length_b   1.000
_cell.length_c   1.000
_cell.angle_alpha   90.00
_cell.angle_beta   90.00
_cell.angle_gamma   90.00
#
_symmetry.space_group_name_H-M   'P 1'
#
loop_
_entity.id
_entity.type
_entity.pdbx_description
1 polymer ?
#
loop_
_entity_poly.entity_id
_entity_poly.type
_entity_poly.pdbx_seq_one_letter_code
_entity_poly.pdbx_strand_id
1 'polypeptide(L)' 'MKALKIILTLVPFVWTIFMIPFVNTVKPIVLGLPFLAFWLVAGIFVAFVCLSIIYKIDTRNSKG' A
#
# COMPACT_ATOMS: atom_id res chain seq x y z
N MET A 1 -12.98 12.57 10.24
CA MET A 1 -11.87 12.79 9.29
C MET A 1 -10.53 12.18 9.72
N LYS A 2 -10.12 12.23 11.00
CA LYS A 2 -8.84 11.62 11.47
C LYS A 2 -8.78 10.10 11.29
N ALA A 3 -9.84 9.37 11.65
CA ALA A 3 -9.88 7.90 11.55
C ALA A 3 -9.68 7.39 10.10
N LEU A 4 -10.24 8.08 9.11
CA LEU A 4 -10.09 7.71 7.70
C LEU A 4 -8.63 7.85 7.23
N LYS A 5 -7.94 8.92 7.64
CA LYS A 5 -6.51 9.11 7.34
C LYS A 5 -5.66 8.00 7.99
N ILE A 6 -5.96 7.65 9.25
CA ILE A 6 -5.27 6.59 10.00
C ILE A 6 -5.44 5.22 9.32
N ILE A 7 -6.67 4.88 8.93
CA ILE A 7 -6.96 3.62 8.23
C ILE A 7 -6.19 3.57 6.90
N LEU A 8 -6.23 4.64 6.10
CA LEU A 8 -5.52 4.67 4.81
C LEU A 8 -3.99 4.57 4.96
N THR A 9 -3.42 5.14 6.02
CA THR A 9 -1.98 4.98 6.31
C THR A 9 -1.63 3.59 6.82
N LEU A 10 -2.57 2.87 7.44
CA LEU A 10 -2.36 1.49 7.91
C LEU A 10 -2.42 0.47 6.77
N VAL A 11 -3.15 0.74 5.69
CA VAL A 11 -3.26 -0.18 4.53
C VAL A 11 -1.90 -0.65 4.01
N PRO A 12 -0.92 0.22 3.66
CA PRO A 12 0.38 -0.23 3.16
C PRO A 12 1.19 -1.02 4.20
N PHE A 13 1.03 -0.73 5.50
CA PHE A 13 1.68 -1.51 6.56
C PHE A 13 1.09 -2.91 6.68
N VAL A 14 -0.24 -3.03 6.68
CA VAL A 14 -0.93 -4.32 6.73
C VAL A 14 -0.62 -5.14 5.47
N TRP A 15 -0.61 -4.49 4.29
CA TRP A 15 -0.23 -5.12 3.03
C TRP A 15 1.17 -5.74 3.08
N THR A 16 2.11 -5.05 3.71
CA THR A 16 3.52 -5.48 3.75
C THR A 16 3.76 -6.53 4.82
N ILE A 17 3.13 -6.43 6.00
CA ILE A 17 3.41 -7.29 7.17
C ILE A 17 2.50 -8.51 7.21
N PHE A 18 1.20 -8.33 6.97
CA PHE A 18 0.20 -9.38 7.17
C PHE A 18 0.28 -10.47 6.08
N MET A 19 0.75 -10.09 4.89
CA MET A 19 0.84 -11.00 3.76
C MET A 19 2.18 -11.73 3.65
N ILE A 20 3.19 -11.41 4.48
CA ILE A 20 4.51 -12.06 4.45
C ILE A 20 4.42 -13.60 4.44
N PRO A 21 3.69 -14.28 5.35
CA PRO A 21 3.63 -15.75 5.33
C PRO A 21 3.02 -16.33 4.06
N PHE A 22 2.17 -15.58 3.35
CA PHE A 22 1.53 -16.01 2.10
C PHE A 22 2.35 -15.66 0.86
N VAL A 23 3.12 -14.57 0.91
CA VAL A 23 3.88 -14.05 -0.24
C VAL A 23 5.36 -14.44 -0.20
N ASN A 24 5.83 -14.99 0.93
CA ASN A 24 7.19 -15.50 1.12
C ASN A 24 7.40 -16.83 0.39
N THR A 25 7.19 -16.82 -0.93
CA THR A 25 7.46 -17.96 -1.80
C THR A 25 8.27 -17.48 -3.00
N VAL A 26 9.27 -18.27 -3.37
CA VAL A 26 10.19 -17.94 -4.50
C VAL A 26 9.49 -18.14 -5.85
N LYS A 27 8.47 -19.01 -5.90
CA LYS A 27 7.64 -19.28 -7.07
C LYS A 27 6.19 -18.89 -6.72
N PRO A 28 5.42 -18.29 -7.62
CA PRO A 28 5.73 -18.00 -9.03
C PRO A 28 6.70 -16.82 -9.21
N ILE A 29 7.41 -16.81 -10.34
CA ILE A 29 8.21 -15.66 -10.78
C ILE A 29 7.28 -14.77 -11.61
N VAL A 30 7.10 -13.51 -11.19
CA VAL A 30 6.25 -12.53 -11.86
C VAL A 30 7.14 -11.44 -12.44
N LEU A 31 7.05 -11.18 -13.74
CA LEU A 31 7.87 -10.17 -14.44
C LEU A 31 9.40 -10.34 -14.23
N GLY A 32 9.87 -11.58 -14.05
CA GLY A 32 11.28 -11.88 -13.77
C GLY A 32 11.69 -11.73 -12.30
N LEU A 33 10.77 -11.40 -11.41
CA LEU A 33 10.99 -11.24 -9.97
C LEU A 33 10.35 -12.39 -9.17
N PRO A 34 10.96 -12.86 -8.06
CA PRO A 34 10.26 -13.69 -7.09
C PRO A 34 8.98 -13.01 -6.61
N PHE A 35 7.95 -13.79 -6.29
CA PHE A 35 6.65 -13.27 -5.88
C PHE A 35 6.75 -12.25 -4.73
N LEU A 36 7.61 -12.52 -3.74
CA LEU A 36 7.88 -11.60 -2.63
C LEU A 36 8.38 -10.22 -3.12
N ALA A 37 9.31 -10.20 -4.08
CA ALA A 37 9.86 -8.95 -4.60
C ALA A 37 8.80 -8.17 -5.41
N PHE A 38 8.02 -8.86 -6.25
CA PHE A 38 6.88 -8.26 -6.95
C PHE A 38 5.87 -7.66 -5.96
N TRP A 39 5.56 -8.39 -4.88
CA TRP A 39 4.63 -7.94 -3.84
C TRP A 39 5.09 -6.66 -3.14
N LEU A 40 6.39 -6.58 -2.83
CA LEU A 40 7.00 -5.42 -2.18
C LEU A 40 6.96 -4.19 -3.11
N VAL A 41 7.25 -4.38 -4.40
CA VAL A 41 7.12 -3.33 -5.41
C VAL A 41 5.67 -2.87 -5.55
N ALA A 42 4.70 -3.80 -5.59
CA ALA A 42 3.27 -3.47 -5.61
C ALA A 42 2.87 -2.64 -4.38
N GLY A 43 3.46 -2.90 -3.21
CA GLY A 43 3.27 -2.12 -1.99
C GLY A 43 3.62 -0.63 -2.14
N ILE A 44 4.62 -0.28 -2.95
CA ILE A 44 4.99 1.11 -3.26
C ILE A 44 3.83 1.81 -3.98
N PHE A 45 3.24 1.14 -4.97
CA PHE A 45 2.08 1.67 -5.70
C PHE A 45 0.86 1.83 -4.77
N VAL A 46 0.60 0.84 -3.91
CA VAL A 46 -0.48 0.91 -2.91
C VAL A 46 -0.29 2.11 -1.98
N ALA A 47 0.93 2.32 -1.48
CA ALA A 47 1.26 3.46 -0.62
C ALA A 47 1.05 4.80 -1.36
N PHE A 48 1.49 4.88 -2.62
CA PHE A 48 1.32 6.08 -3.44
C PHE A 48 -0.14 6.41 -3.69
N VAL A 49 -0.98 5.41 -3.97
CA VAL A 49 -2.43 5.56 -4.13
C VAL A 49 -3.06 6.02 -2.82
N CYS A 50 -2.71 5.42 -1.68
CA CYS A 50 -3.20 5.83 -0.37
C CYS A 50 -2.84 7.30 -0.08
N LEU A 51 -1.58 7.69 -0.29
CA LEU A 51 -1.13 9.07 -0.08
C LEU A 51 -1.83 10.05 -1.02
N SER A 52 -2.01 9.69 -2.29
CA SER A 52 -2.72 10.50 -3.28
C SER A 52 -4.19 10.73 -2.88
N ILE A 53 -4.86 9.70 -2.35
CA ILE A 53 -6.23 9.82 -1.85
C ILE A 53 -6.27 10.72 -0.61
N ILE A 54 -5.36 10.54 0.35
CA ILE A 54 -5.25 11.41 1.53
C ILE A 54 -5.06 12.86 1.09
N TYR A 55 -4.14 13.12 0.17
CA TYR A 55 -3.85 14.46 -0.35
C TYR A 55 -5.08 15.10 -1.01
N LYS A 56 -5.81 14.33 -1.83
CA LYS A 56 -7.07 14.79 -2.44
C LYS A 56 -8.15 15.09 -1.40
N ILE A 57 -8.24 14.31 -0.33
CA ILE A 57 -9.19 14.57 0.76
C ILE A 57 -8.77 15.82 1.54
N ASP A 58 -7.47 16.00 1.80
CA ASP A 58 -6.95 17.14 2.55
C ASP A 58 -7.09 18.46 1.80
N THR A 59 -6.76 18.49 0.51
CA THR A 59 -6.91 19.70 -0.31
C THR A 59 -8.37 20.15 -0.44
N ARG A 60 -9.32 19.21 -0.42
CA ARG A 60 -10.76 19.51 -0.40
C ARG A 60 -11.22 20.11 0.91
N ASN A 61 -10.54 19.76 2.01
CA ASN A 61 -10.85 20.24 3.35
C ASN A 61 -10.15 21.55 3.72
N SER A 62 -9.09 21.93 2.99
CA SER A 62 -8.33 23.18 3.17
C SER A 62 -8.90 24.36 2.36
N LYS A 63 -9.85 24.11 1.44
CA LYS A 63 -10.54 25.14 0.63
C LYS A 63 -11.88 25.62 1.23
N GLY A 64 -12.12 25.37 2.52
CA GLY A 64 -13.24 25.94 3.28
C GLY A 64 -12.70 26.69 4.49
#